data_AF-A0A6B0HDY0-F1
#
_entry.id   AF-A0A6B0HDY0-F1
#
_cell.length_a   1.000
_cell.length_b   1.000
_cell.length_c   1.000
_cell.angle_alpha   90.00
_cell.angle_beta   90.00
_cell.angle_gamma   90.00
#
_symmetry.space_group_name_H-M   'P 1'
#
loop_
_entity.id
_entity.type
_entity.pdbx_description
1 polymer ?
#
loop_
_entity_poly.entity_id
_entity_poly.type
_entity_poly.pdbx_seq_one_letter_code
_entity_poly.pdbx_strand_id
1 'polypeptide(L)'
;MSTKNHKSTEAVSTIKYPVPQPRYEQPVTDDQVWELLQTAANSNRIMPIVEGKWEQSVRDYNTREDAARALIFDLAFYTDYRFSQVKRLFRMTGMRNVFTKTEIDDIVEEAYEVQSGRSYPTFR
;
A
#
# COMPACT_ATOMS: atom_id res chain seq x y z
N MET A 1 17.00 64.07 0.10
CA MET A 1 17.30 62.79 0.77
C MET A 1 16.19 61.80 0.45
N SER A 2 16.59 60.60 0.05
CA SER A 2 15.75 59.51 -0.45
C SER A 2 15.24 58.67 0.70
N THR A 3 13.96 58.28 0.66
CA THR A 3 13.54 56.98 1.23
C THR A 3 12.39 56.42 0.41
N LYS A 4 12.67 55.22 -0.14
CA LYS A 4 11.82 54.38 -0.98
C LYS A 4 10.65 53.83 -0.16
N ASN A 5 9.43 53.97 -0.68
CA ASN A 5 8.29 53.20 -0.20
C ASN A 5 8.47 51.74 -0.65
N HIS A 6 8.93 50.88 0.26
CA HIS A 6 8.95 49.44 0.05
C HIS A 6 7.51 48.90 0.10
N LYS A 7 7.09 48.38 -1.04
CA LYS A 7 5.87 47.58 -1.24
C LYS A 7 6.07 46.25 -0.51
N SER A 8 5.42 46.06 0.64
CA SER A 8 5.38 44.77 1.32
C SER A 8 4.44 43.84 0.56
N THR A 9 5.00 42.95 -0.24
CA THR A 9 4.31 41.81 -0.82
C THR A 9 4.00 40.84 0.32
N GLU A 10 2.72 40.68 0.65
CA GLU A 10 2.26 39.62 1.54
C GLU A 10 2.61 38.26 0.93
N ALA A 11 3.52 37.55 1.56
CA ALA A 11 3.82 36.17 1.20
C ALA A 11 2.61 35.31 1.61
N VAL A 12 1.88 34.81 0.61
CA VAL A 12 0.87 33.77 0.81
C VAL A 12 1.57 32.58 1.45
N SER A 13 1.30 32.32 2.73
CA SER A 13 1.83 31.16 3.43
C SER A 13 1.23 29.92 2.75
N THR A 14 2.04 29.21 1.98
CA THR A 14 1.70 27.87 1.51
C THR A 14 1.47 27.04 2.77
N ILE A 15 0.22 26.67 3.03
CA ILE A 15 -0.12 25.72 4.10
C ILE A 15 0.60 24.43 3.73
N LYS A 16 1.77 24.21 4.33
CA LYS A 16 2.43 22.90 4.30
C LYS A 16 1.57 22.01 5.18
N TYR A 17 0.65 21.27 4.57
CA TYR A 17 0.05 20.13 5.26
C TYR A 17 1.21 19.28 5.80
N PRO A 18 1.27 18.97 7.10
CA PRO A 18 2.27 18.06 7.59
C PRO A 18 2.09 16.74 6.85
N VAL A 19 3.16 16.26 6.20
CA VAL A 19 3.21 14.90 5.67
C VAL A 19 2.86 13.98 6.83
N PRO A 20 1.78 13.19 6.75
CA PRO A 20 1.40 12.29 7.84
C PRO A 20 2.60 11.43 8.20
N GLN A 21 3.15 11.62 9.40
CA GLN A 21 4.15 10.69 9.89
C GLN A 21 3.43 9.41 10.31
N PRO A 22 3.85 8.24 9.82
CA PRO A 22 3.28 6.98 10.27
C PRO A 22 3.42 6.89 11.80
N ARG A 23 2.31 6.63 12.51
CA ARG A 23 2.37 6.28 13.94
C ARG A 23 2.98 4.89 14.03
N TYR A 24 4.28 4.82 14.30
CA TYR A 24 4.97 3.54 14.51
C TYR A 24 4.56 2.91 15.85
N GLU A 25 3.60 1.98 15.83
CA GLU A 25 3.72 0.75 16.61
C GLU A 25 4.61 -0.20 15.77
N GLN A 26 5.34 -1.13 16.39
CA GLN A 26 6.43 -1.91 15.76
C GLN A 26 6.08 -2.49 14.37
N PRO A 27 7.07 -2.69 13.46
CA PRO A 27 6.81 -3.24 12.13
C PRO A 27 6.10 -4.60 12.23
N VAL A 28 4.95 -4.71 11.56
CA VAL A 28 4.12 -5.91 11.53
C VAL A 28 4.92 -7.08 10.94
N THR A 29 4.98 -8.20 11.64
CA THR A 29 5.70 -9.40 11.15
C THR A 29 4.96 -10.04 9.98
N ASP A 30 5.66 -10.85 9.18
CA ASP A 30 5.02 -11.55 8.05
C ASP A 30 3.86 -12.45 8.53
N ASP A 31 4.00 -13.11 9.68
CA ASP A 31 2.94 -13.94 10.27
C ASP A 31 1.72 -13.12 10.67
N GLN A 32 1.93 -11.94 11.26
CA GLN A 32 0.84 -11.03 11.60
C GLN A 32 0.13 -10.51 10.35
N VAL A 33 0.87 -10.23 9.26
CA VAL A 33 0.24 -9.85 7.99
C VAL A 33 -0.63 -10.99 7.45
N TRP A 34 -0.17 -12.24 7.53
CA TRP A 34 -0.99 -13.38 7.12
C TRP A 34 -2.26 -13.53 7.96
N GLU A 35 -2.14 -13.36 9.27
CA GLU A 35 -3.29 -13.38 10.18
C GLU A 35 -4.30 -12.28 9.83
N LEU A 36 -3.83 -11.06 9.54
CA LEU A 36 -4.68 -9.96 9.10
C LEU A 36 -5.42 -10.27 7.80
N LEU A 37 -4.73 -10.83 6.81
CA LEU A 37 -5.33 -11.18 5.53
C LEU A 37 -6.41 -12.26 5.68
N GLN A 38 -6.19 -13.23 6.59
CA GLN A 38 -7.15 -14.30 6.87
C GLN A 38 -8.37 -13.81 7.66
N THR A 39 -8.18 -12.88 8.58
CA THR A 39 -9.22 -12.36 9.48
C THR A 39 -9.90 -11.10 8.96
N ALA A 40 -9.41 -10.51 7.87
CA ALA A 40 -10.01 -9.35 7.24
C ALA A 40 -11.47 -9.63 6.82
N ALA A 41 -12.33 -8.61 6.93
CA ALA A 41 -13.73 -8.71 6.52
C ALA A 41 -13.91 -9.11 5.03
N ASN A 42 -12.90 -8.85 4.20
CA ASN A 42 -12.85 -9.23 2.79
C ASN A 42 -11.87 -10.40 2.54
N SER A 43 -11.58 -11.25 3.53
CA SER A 43 -10.67 -12.39 3.37
C SER A 43 -11.15 -13.39 2.33
N ASN A 44 -12.47 -13.58 2.17
CA ASN A 44 -13.07 -14.36 1.10
C ASN A 44 -12.76 -13.82 -0.31
N ARG A 45 -12.39 -12.54 -0.42
CA ARG A 45 -11.86 -11.96 -1.66
C ARG A 45 -10.36 -12.23 -1.77
N ILE A 46 -9.61 -12.05 -0.69
CA ILE A 46 -8.14 -12.02 -0.71
C ILE A 46 -7.53 -13.43 -0.75
N MET A 47 -7.96 -14.33 0.13
CA MET A 47 -7.34 -15.64 0.34
C MET A 47 -7.35 -16.53 -0.90
N PRO A 48 -8.42 -16.58 -1.73
CA PRO A 48 -8.36 -17.29 -3.00
C PRO A 48 -7.23 -16.81 -3.92
N ILE A 49 -6.97 -15.49 -3.94
CA ILE A 49 -5.89 -14.90 -4.72
C ILE A 49 -4.53 -15.26 -4.12
N VAL A 50 -4.38 -15.23 -2.79
CA VAL A 50 -3.17 -15.70 -2.08
C VAL A 50 -2.83 -17.14 -2.45
N GLU A 51 -3.84 -18.01 -2.59
CA GLU A 51 -3.67 -19.41 -3.00
C GLU A 51 -3.44 -19.60 -4.51
N GLY A 52 -3.57 -18.54 -5.32
CA GLY A 52 -3.49 -18.61 -6.78
C GLY A 52 -4.78 -19.09 -7.47
N LYS A 53 -5.86 -19.28 -6.71
CA LYS A 53 -7.20 -19.67 -7.18
C LYS A 53 -8.09 -18.42 -7.29
N TRP A 54 -7.62 -17.41 -8.02
CA TRP A 54 -8.27 -16.09 -8.06
C TRP A 54 -9.69 -16.13 -8.60
N GLU A 55 -10.01 -17.12 -9.44
CA GLU A 55 -11.35 -17.37 -9.97
C GLU A 55 -12.37 -17.76 -8.87
N GLN A 56 -11.88 -18.16 -7.69
CA GLN A 56 -12.71 -18.46 -6.51
C GLN A 56 -12.88 -17.25 -5.58
N SER A 57 -12.30 -16.10 -5.93
CA SER A 57 -12.53 -14.86 -5.19
C SER A 57 -13.99 -14.42 -5.32
N VAL A 58 -14.57 -13.88 -4.26
CA VAL A 58 -15.92 -13.28 -4.33
C VAL A 58 -15.99 -12.02 -5.20
N ARG A 59 -14.84 -11.47 -5.60
CA ARG A 59 -14.76 -10.40 -6.58
C ARG A 59 -14.39 -10.98 -7.93
N ASP A 60 -15.16 -10.62 -8.94
CA ASP A 60 -14.83 -10.94 -10.31
C ASP A 60 -13.64 -10.08 -10.77
N TYR A 61 -12.55 -10.74 -11.13
CA TYR A 61 -11.42 -10.13 -11.83
C TYR A 61 -11.49 -10.54 -13.30
N ASN A 62 -11.15 -9.63 -14.21
CA ASN A 62 -11.16 -9.97 -15.64
C ASN A 62 -9.96 -10.84 -16.02
N THR A 63 -8.84 -10.65 -15.31
CA THR A 63 -7.56 -11.32 -15.58
C THR A 63 -6.88 -11.75 -14.28
N ARG A 64 -5.94 -12.68 -14.41
CA ARG A 64 -5.06 -13.10 -13.32
C ARG A 64 -4.18 -11.94 -12.84
N GLU A 65 -3.75 -11.10 -13.77
CA GLU A 65 -2.96 -9.88 -13.54
C GLU A 65 -3.73 -8.88 -12.68
N ASP A 66 -5.02 -8.65 -12.96
CA ASP A 66 -5.87 -7.78 -12.14
C ASP A 66 -5.98 -8.28 -10.70
N ALA A 67 -6.17 -9.59 -10.53
CA ALA A 67 -6.24 -10.20 -9.21
C ALA A 67 -4.89 -10.09 -8.47
N ALA A 68 -3.79 -10.37 -9.15
CA ALA A 68 -2.45 -10.24 -8.59
C ALA A 68 -2.12 -8.79 -8.20
N ARG A 69 -2.52 -7.81 -9.01
CA ARG A 69 -2.35 -6.38 -8.70
C ARG A 69 -3.16 -5.99 -7.46
N ALA A 70 -4.41 -6.43 -7.37
CA ALA A 70 -5.24 -6.21 -6.19
C ALA A 70 -4.60 -6.80 -4.92
N LEU A 71 -4.00 -7.99 -5.02
CA LEU A 71 -3.27 -8.60 -3.90
C LEU A 71 -2.04 -7.76 -3.46
N ILE A 72 -1.31 -7.14 -4.40
CA ILE A 72 -0.20 -6.24 -4.04
C ILE A 72 -0.72 -5.03 -3.26
N PHE A 73 -1.87 -4.47 -3.64
CA PHE A 73 -2.51 -3.39 -2.89
C PHE A 73 -2.92 -3.82 -1.48
N ASP A 74 -3.48 -5.02 -1.34
CA ASP A 74 -3.84 -5.59 -0.03
C ASP A 74 -2.61 -5.79 0.85
N LEU A 75 -1.53 -6.35 0.30
CA LEU A 75 -0.27 -6.52 1.02
C LEU A 75 0.34 -5.16 1.42
N ALA A 76 0.35 -4.18 0.51
CA ALA A 76 0.85 -2.84 0.80
C ALA A 76 0.07 -2.16 1.92
N PHE A 77 -1.22 -2.46 2.04
CA PHE A 77 -2.10 -1.88 3.04
C PHE A 77 -1.87 -2.44 4.46
N TYR A 78 -1.53 -3.72 4.58
CA TYR A 78 -1.27 -4.40 5.86
C TYR A 78 0.21 -4.41 6.28
N THR A 79 1.11 -3.97 5.42
CA THR A 79 2.55 -3.92 5.70
C THR A 79 3.00 -2.51 6.04
N ASP A 80 4.01 -2.39 6.91
CA ASP A 80 4.68 -1.12 7.15
C ASP A 80 5.65 -0.83 6.00
N TYR A 81 5.11 -0.25 4.90
CA TYR A 81 5.73 0.53 3.81
C TYR A 81 7.08 0.13 3.19
N ARG A 82 7.75 -0.92 3.65
CA ARG A 82 8.99 -1.38 3.09
C ARG A 82 8.63 -2.24 1.90
N PHE A 83 8.84 -1.69 0.70
CA PHE A 83 8.75 -2.39 -0.59
C PHE A 83 9.27 -3.83 -0.54
N SER A 84 10.30 -4.10 0.26
CA SER A 84 10.86 -5.45 0.44
C SER A 84 9.92 -6.45 1.13
N GLN A 85 9.05 -6.04 2.05
CA GLN A 85 8.10 -6.95 2.72
C GLN A 85 6.98 -7.35 1.76
N VAL A 86 6.36 -6.39 1.06
CA VAL A 86 5.33 -6.68 0.05
C VAL A 86 5.87 -7.63 -1.02
N LYS A 87 7.07 -7.36 -1.55
CA LYS A 87 7.74 -8.25 -2.50
C LYS A 87 7.92 -9.67 -1.97
N ARG A 88 8.42 -9.79 -0.74
CA ARG A 88 8.66 -11.10 -0.12
C ARG A 88 7.35 -11.87 0.05
N LEU A 89 6.33 -11.23 0.63
CA LEU A 89 5.02 -11.83 0.85
C LEU A 89 4.35 -12.22 -0.47
N PHE A 90 4.39 -11.35 -1.49
CA PHE A 90 3.82 -11.66 -2.80
C PHE A 90 4.46 -12.90 -3.43
N ARG A 91 5.78 -13.06 -3.31
CA ARG A 91 6.51 -14.24 -3.83
C ARG A 91 6.22 -15.53 -3.07
N MET A 92 5.59 -15.46 -1.90
CA MET A 92 5.13 -16.64 -1.14
C MET A 92 3.74 -17.11 -1.59
N THR A 93 3.03 -16.35 -2.43
CA THR A 93 1.66 -16.67 -2.88
C THR A 93 1.63 -17.54 -4.15
N GLY A 94 0.43 -18.02 -4.50
CA GLY A 94 0.16 -18.64 -5.80
C GLY A 94 0.30 -17.67 -6.99
N MET A 95 0.40 -16.36 -6.74
CA MET A 95 0.62 -15.32 -7.75
C MET A 95 2.09 -14.97 -7.98
N ARG A 96 3.01 -15.69 -7.33
CA ARG A 96 4.46 -15.38 -7.37
C ARG A 96 5.10 -15.23 -8.75
N ASN A 97 4.48 -15.71 -9.83
CA ASN A 97 5.04 -15.67 -11.19
C ASN A 97 4.29 -14.71 -12.13
N VAL A 98 3.31 -13.96 -11.64
CA VAL A 98 2.49 -13.07 -12.49
C VAL A 98 3.27 -11.83 -12.92
N PHE A 99 4.06 -11.26 -12.01
CA PHE A 99 4.84 -10.06 -12.28
C PHE A 99 6.35 -10.30 -12.12
N THR A 100 7.12 -9.59 -12.93
CA THR A 100 8.56 -9.41 -12.76
C THR A 100 8.87 -8.61 -11.50
N LYS A 101 10.15 -8.49 -11.14
CA LYS A 101 10.54 -7.68 -9.97
C LYS A 101 10.20 -6.21 -10.17
N THR A 102 10.51 -5.66 -11.35
CA THR A 102 10.29 -4.26 -11.70
C THR A 102 8.81 -3.91 -11.66
N GLU A 103 7.95 -4.73 -12.24
CA GLU A 103 6.51 -4.48 -12.22
C GLU A 103 5.92 -4.50 -10.80
N ILE A 104 6.42 -5.37 -9.90
CA ILE A 104 6.00 -5.32 -8.50
C ILE A 104 6.45 -4.01 -7.84
N ASP A 105 7.68 -3.55 -8.12
CA ASP A 105 8.17 -2.29 -7.57
C ASP A 105 7.28 -1.11 -8.00
N ASP A 106 6.93 -1.04 -9.28
CA ASP A 106 6.04 -0.01 -9.83
C ASP A 106 4.63 -0.05 -9.20
N ILE A 107 4.05 -1.26 -9.05
CA ILE A 107 2.70 -1.42 -8.47
C ILE A 107 2.70 -1.06 -6.97
N VAL A 108 3.76 -1.38 -6.24
CA VAL A 108 3.85 -1.02 -4.81
C VAL A 108 3.97 0.49 -4.63
N GLU A 109 4.70 1.18 -5.52
CA GLU A 109 4.80 2.64 -5.52
C GLU A 109 3.43 3.27 -5.80
N GLU A 110 2.70 2.77 -6.79
CA GLU A 110 1.34 3.22 -7.04
C GLU A 110 0.40 2.96 -5.85
N ALA A 111 0.48 1.78 -5.23
CA ALA A 111 -0.33 1.45 -4.06
C ALA A 111 -0.07 2.43 -2.91
N TYR A 112 1.19 2.84 -2.71
CA TYR A 112 1.58 3.84 -1.72
C TYR A 112 0.88 5.19 -1.96
N GLU A 113 0.94 5.68 -3.20
CA GLU A 113 0.32 6.95 -3.59
C GLU A 113 -1.21 6.91 -3.45
N VAL A 114 -1.85 5.86 -3.97
CA VAL A 114 -3.31 5.69 -3.93
C VAL A 114 -3.82 5.58 -2.49
N GLN A 115 -3.08 4.90 -1.62
CA GLN A 115 -3.43 4.78 -0.21
C GLN A 115 -3.09 6.04 0.59
N SER A 116 -2.52 7.08 -0.04
CA SER A 116 -2.09 8.33 0.61
C SER A 116 -1.20 8.08 1.83
N GLY A 117 -0.36 7.05 1.78
CA GLY A 117 0.46 6.63 2.92
C GLY A 117 -0.33 6.15 4.15
N ARG A 118 -1.58 5.70 3.99
CA ARG A 118 -2.39 5.03 5.04
C ARG A 118 -2.19 3.51 5.03
N SER A 119 -1.62 2.97 6.10
CA SER A 119 -1.56 1.54 6.41
C SER A 119 -2.45 1.26 7.62
N TYR A 120 -3.03 0.06 7.73
CA TYR A 120 -3.73 -0.32 8.96
C TYR A 120 -2.71 -0.54 10.08
N PRO A 121 -2.82 0.16 11.23
CA PRO A 121 -2.15 -0.29 12.43
C PRO A 121 -2.83 -1.59 12.91
N THR A 122 -2.02 -2.61 13.20
CA THR A 122 -2.47 -3.86 13.81
C THR A 122 -3.03 -3.65 15.21
N PHE A 123 -3.96 -4.54 15.58
CA PHE A 123 -4.75 -4.58 16.80
C PHE A 123 -3.95 -4.48 18.12
N ARG A 124 -4.53 -3.77 19.10
CA ARG A 124 -4.22 -3.90 20.53
C ARG A 124 -5.05 -4.99 21.17
#